data_AF-A0A7S4HL89-F1
#
_entry.id   AF-A0A7S4HL89-F1
#
_cell.length_a   1.000
_cell.length_b   1.000
_cell.length_c   1.000
_cell.angle_alpha   90.00
_cell.angle_beta   90.00
_cell.angle_gamma   90.00
#
_symmetry.space_group_name_H-M   'P 1'
#
loop_
_entity.id
_entity.type
_entity.pdbx_description
1 polymer ?
#
loop_
_entity_poly.entity_id
_entity_poly.type
_entity_poly.pdbx_seq_one_letter_code
_entity_poly.pdbx_strand_id
1 'polypeptide(L)'
;MAANRLLSDRKYDIEFNGYLSNHAKHAIIALDRIRASEERIQEWWDEYTKSTPYGLRLHPVDQVWDDVVPCSAAEWTEIRGKKEKWQEMCIFLQNELRDRFGGDEDELVRAYAPALLPGMAGALTHGIIHLGWAVDAKSEWMTVEGLSYLNYCFLGLDTNKIRVNDEFCSEKTPLESLIRIARMWEEQGLANTWIASVKSKYGEDFHSELVPAGFQWELAKVLREPHEVATTVPNWIVDTPLSVLWEWLYRTVVLLYLASIDAEGNGNFLVLHAITSLWGLDHVLRVIDDDALTRKSLQQFYCMLVCLLSASTAGFPSADTLSVKADEYAFSSREHPEWKVIEERGISEEEEHNIKLVYVCHELWKRYGEWSGFCEAARSFTLTPNIGPRAAVFKA
;
A
#
# COMPACT_ATOMS: atom_id res chain seq x y z
N MET A 1 -17.69 -11.05 16.68
CA MET A 1 -18.76 -10.05 16.48
C MET A 1 -18.28 -8.62 16.72
N ALA A 2 -17.29 -8.42 17.61
CA ALA A 2 -16.70 -7.10 17.85
C ALA A 2 -16.09 -6.47 16.58
N ALA A 3 -15.25 -7.21 15.83
CA ALA A 3 -14.56 -6.70 14.65
C ALA A 3 -15.54 -6.14 13.59
N ASN A 4 -16.53 -6.93 13.15
CA ASN A 4 -17.52 -6.48 12.15
C ASN A 4 -18.25 -5.19 12.54
N ARG A 5 -18.56 -5.02 13.83
CA ARG A 5 -19.18 -3.78 14.33
C ARG A 5 -18.25 -2.57 14.15
N LEU A 6 -16.96 -2.74 14.44
CA LEU A 6 -15.96 -1.67 14.32
C LEU A 6 -15.65 -1.34 12.86
N LEU A 7 -15.62 -2.34 11.96
CA LEU A 7 -15.44 -2.11 10.52
C LEU A 7 -16.58 -1.29 9.91
N SER A 8 -17.78 -1.39 10.48
CA SER A 8 -18.95 -0.59 10.07
C SER A 8 -19.05 0.79 10.76
N ASP A 9 -18.10 1.16 11.63
CA ASP A 9 -18.10 2.50 12.25
C ASP A 9 -17.83 3.58 11.18
N ARG A 10 -18.56 4.69 11.25
CA ARG A 10 -18.52 5.80 10.28
C ARG A 10 -18.18 7.14 10.93
N LYS A 11 -17.65 7.15 12.16
CA LYS A 11 -17.47 8.38 12.93
C LYS A 11 -16.25 9.18 12.49
N TYR A 12 -15.23 8.50 11.99
CA TYR A 12 -13.94 9.09 11.68
C TYR A 12 -13.74 9.23 10.19
N ASP A 13 -13.05 10.29 9.79
CA ASP A 13 -12.63 10.53 8.41
C ASP A 13 -11.58 9.49 7.97
N ILE A 14 -11.44 9.29 6.65
CA ILE A 14 -10.45 8.41 6.03
C ILE A 14 -9.03 8.95 6.18
N GLU A 15 -8.88 10.27 6.35
CA GLU A 15 -7.63 10.92 6.69
C GLU A 15 -7.79 11.84 7.91
N PHE A 16 -6.70 12.04 8.65
CA PHE A 16 -6.60 13.02 9.72
C PHE A 16 -5.36 13.90 9.52
N ASN A 17 -5.38 15.08 10.13
CA ASN A 17 -4.34 16.11 9.94
C ASN A 17 -4.05 16.46 8.46
N GLY A 18 -5.03 16.24 7.56
CA GLY A 18 -5.00 16.59 6.14
C GLY A 18 -4.20 15.67 5.21
N TYR A 19 -3.49 14.66 5.73
CA TYR A 19 -2.71 13.73 4.90
C TYR A 19 -2.39 12.37 5.53
N LEU A 20 -2.62 12.21 6.85
CA LEU A 20 -2.35 10.93 7.53
C LEU A 20 -3.55 10.02 7.34
N SER A 21 -3.33 8.81 6.85
CA SER A 21 -4.40 7.85 6.61
C SER A 21 -4.93 7.28 7.92
N ASN A 22 -6.24 7.11 8.03
CA ASN A 22 -6.84 6.38 9.14
C ASN A 22 -6.66 4.88 8.93
N HIS A 23 -5.81 4.25 9.75
CA HIS A 23 -5.50 2.84 9.60
C HIS A 23 -6.31 1.92 10.52
N ALA A 24 -7.20 2.47 11.35
CA ALA A 24 -7.81 1.74 12.46
C ALA A 24 -8.40 0.40 12.01
N LYS A 25 -9.19 0.42 10.93
CA LYS A 25 -9.89 -0.77 10.42
C LYS A 25 -8.93 -1.85 9.89
N HIS A 26 -7.77 -1.48 9.36
CA HIS A 26 -6.77 -2.46 8.96
C HIS A 26 -6.25 -3.23 10.18
N ALA A 27 -5.91 -2.54 11.27
CA ALA A 27 -5.44 -3.20 12.49
C ALA A 27 -6.52 -4.12 13.10
N ILE A 28 -7.80 -3.71 13.08
CA ILE A 28 -8.91 -4.55 13.55
C ILE A 28 -8.99 -5.86 12.77
N ILE A 29 -8.88 -5.81 11.43
CA ILE A 29 -8.86 -7.02 10.59
C ILE A 29 -7.64 -7.88 10.95
N ALA A 30 -6.46 -7.28 11.04
CA ALA A 30 -5.24 -8.03 11.33
C ALA A 30 -5.30 -8.72 12.70
N LEU A 31 -5.74 -8.00 13.74
CA LEU A 31 -5.92 -8.52 15.10
C LEU A 31 -6.92 -9.68 15.15
N ASP A 32 -8.08 -9.54 14.49
CA ASP A 32 -9.08 -10.60 14.39
C ASP A 32 -8.50 -11.85 13.70
N ARG A 33 -7.78 -11.65 12.59
CA ARG A 33 -7.17 -12.73 11.79
C ARG A 33 -6.04 -13.48 12.52
N ILE A 34 -5.25 -12.78 13.33
CA ILE A 34 -4.22 -13.40 14.20
C ILE A 34 -4.79 -13.85 15.55
N ARG A 35 -6.13 -13.86 15.70
CA ARG A 35 -6.87 -14.43 16.84
C ARG A 35 -6.67 -13.68 18.16
N ALA A 36 -6.52 -12.36 18.11
CA ALA A 36 -6.65 -11.53 19.30
C ALA A 36 -8.04 -11.70 19.95
N SER A 37 -8.14 -11.49 21.26
CA SER A 37 -9.44 -11.53 21.94
C SER A 37 -10.30 -10.32 21.56
N GLU A 38 -11.63 -10.44 21.68
CA GLU A 38 -12.54 -9.31 21.38
C GLU A 38 -12.26 -8.11 22.30
N GLU A 39 -11.85 -8.36 23.54
CA GLU A 39 -11.45 -7.32 24.50
C GLU A 39 -10.22 -6.56 24.00
N ARG A 40 -9.20 -7.27 23.51
CA ARG A 40 -7.98 -6.64 22.98
C ARG A 40 -8.27 -5.83 21.72
N ILE A 41 -9.12 -6.33 20.83
CA ILE A 41 -9.55 -5.60 19.62
C ILE A 41 -10.27 -4.31 20.01
N GLN A 42 -11.16 -4.37 21.01
CA GLN A 42 -11.89 -3.19 21.48
C GLN A 42 -10.98 -2.19 22.18
N GLU A 43 -10.06 -2.65 23.03
CA GLU A 43 -9.05 -1.83 23.71
C GLU A 43 -8.20 -1.08 22.69
N TRP A 44 -7.64 -1.79 21.69
CA TRP A 44 -6.82 -1.17 20.65
C TRP A 44 -7.59 -0.09 19.89
N TRP A 45 -8.85 -0.36 19.52
CA TRP A 45 -9.72 0.65 18.87
C TRP A 45 -9.91 1.89 19.75
N ASP A 46 -10.22 1.69 21.02
CA ASP A 46 -10.48 2.78 21.97
C ASP A 46 -9.23 3.61 22.27
N GLU A 47 -8.03 3.02 22.16
CA GLU A 47 -6.75 3.71 22.30
C GLU A 47 -6.39 4.48 21.03
N TYR A 48 -6.36 3.80 19.88
CA TYR A 48 -5.94 4.37 18.60
C TYR A 48 -6.81 5.56 18.18
N THR A 49 -8.12 5.47 18.41
CA THR A 49 -9.05 6.57 18.08
C THR A 49 -8.81 7.82 18.92
N LYS A 50 -8.24 7.67 20.13
CA LYS A 50 -7.86 8.80 21.01
C LYS A 50 -6.46 9.33 20.71
N SER A 51 -5.50 8.44 20.46
CA SER A 51 -4.11 8.78 20.18
C SER A 51 -3.49 7.73 19.26
N THR A 52 -3.25 8.12 18.01
CA THR A 52 -2.47 7.35 17.04
C THR A 52 -0.98 7.34 17.43
N PRO A 53 -0.13 6.52 16.78
CA PRO A 53 1.32 6.57 16.99
C PRO A 53 1.98 7.93 16.69
N TYR A 54 1.29 8.79 15.95
CA TYR A 54 1.70 10.19 15.74
C TYR A 54 1.38 11.13 16.92
N GLY A 55 0.78 10.62 17.99
CA GLY A 55 0.31 11.42 19.13
C GLY A 55 -0.91 12.28 18.80
N LEU A 56 -1.65 11.93 17.75
CA LEU A 56 -2.81 12.67 17.25
C LEU A 56 -4.08 11.84 17.38
N ARG A 57 -5.20 12.48 17.71
CA ARG A 57 -6.52 11.85 17.65
C ARG A 57 -6.99 11.71 16.21
N LEU A 58 -7.85 10.73 15.95
CA LEU A 58 -8.56 10.68 14.67
C LEU A 58 -9.53 11.85 14.55
N HIS A 59 -9.68 12.35 13.33
CA HIS A 59 -10.63 13.40 13.02
C HIS A 59 -12.02 12.80 12.83
N PRO A 60 -13.07 13.37 13.44
CA PRO A 60 -14.43 12.98 13.10
C PRO A 60 -14.74 13.40 11.66
N VAL A 61 -15.72 12.75 11.04
CA VAL A 61 -16.26 13.19 9.74
C VAL A 61 -16.82 14.62 9.83
N ASP A 62 -16.70 15.37 8.74
CA ASP A 62 -17.11 16.79 8.68
C ASP A 62 -18.63 16.98 8.77
N GLN A 63 -19.38 16.10 8.12
CA GLN A 63 -20.84 16.17 8.00
C GLN A 63 -21.52 14.97 8.66
N VAL A 64 -22.72 15.20 9.20
CA VAL A 64 -23.61 14.12 9.63
C VAL A 64 -24.08 13.38 8.38
N TRP A 65 -23.94 12.06 8.36
CA TRP A 65 -24.21 11.25 7.16
C TRP A 65 -25.62 11.41 6.57
N ASP A 66 -26.63 11.67 7.41
CA ASP A 66 -28.01 11.90 6.97
C ASP A 66 -28.18 13.18 6.13
N ASP A 67 -27.25 14.13 6.26
CA ASP A 67 -27.26 15.41 5.54
C ASP A 67 -26.35 15.40 4.29
N VAL A 68 -25.56 14.35 4.09
CA VAL A 68 -24.61 14.26 2.98
C VAL A 68 -25.35 13.96 1.67
N VAL A 69 -25.20 14.86 0.70
CA VAL A 69 -25.76 14.69 -0.65
C VAL A 69 -24.75 13.94 -1.52
N PRO A 70 -25.10 12.80 -2.16
CA PRO A 70 -24.16 12.07 -3.01
C PRO A 70 -23.67 12.91 -4.19
N CYS A 71 -22.41 12.73 -4.58
CA CYS A 71 -21.94 13.27 -5.84
C CYS A 71 -22.62 12.57 -7.03
N SER A 72 -22.74 13.25 -8.16
CA SER A 72 -23.16 12.62 -9.42
C SER A 72 -22.06 11.71 -10.01
N ALA A 73 -22.42 10.83 -10.95
CA ALA A 73 -21.44 10.00 -11.67
C ALA A 73 -20.43 10.85 -12.50
N ALA A 74 -20.86 12.02 -12.98
CA ALA A 74 -19.97 12.97 -13.65
C ALA A 74 -18.97 13.57 -12.64
N GLU A 75 -19.46 14.05 -11.50
CA GLU A 75 -18.61 14.59 -10.43
C GLU A 75 -17.63 13.55 -9.90
N TRP A 76 -18.06 12.29 -9.70
CA TRP A 76 -17.20 11.17 -9.31
C TRP A 76 -15.93 11.07 -10.15
N THR A 77 -16.04 11.34 -11.45
CA THR A 77 -14.89 11.32 -12.36
C THR A 77 -14.10 12.62 -12.30
N GLU A 78 -14.79 13.75 -12.17
CA GLU A 78 -14.18 15.08 -12.15
C GLU A 78 -13.35 15.36 -10.88
N ILE A 79 -13.77 14.83 -9.73
CA ILE A 79 -13.13 15.09 -8.42
C ILE A 79 -11.96 14.14 -8.12
N ARG A 80 -11.64 13.24 -9.05
CA ARG A 80 -10.60 12.23 -8.89
C ARG A 80 -9.24 12.85 -8.57
N GLY A 81 -8.62 12.36 -7.49
CA GLY A 81 -7.31 12.79 -7.02
C GLY A 81 -7.28 14.20 -6.43
N LYS A 82 -8.42 14.91 -6.34
CA LYS A 82 -8.48 16.27 -5.78
C LYS A 82 -8.53 16.30 -4.25
N LYS A 83 -8.66 15.14 -3.59
CA LYS A 83 -8.78 15.01 -2.13
C LYS A 83 -9.93 15.86 -1.55
N GLU A 84 -11.08 15.86 -2.21
CA GLU A 84 -12.30 16.57 -1.79
C GLU A 84 -13.50 15.63 -1.81
N LYS A 85 -14.58 16.00 -1.10
CA LYS A 85 -15.90 15.34 -1.17
C LYS A 85 -15.91 13.82 -0.90
N TRP A 86 -15.11 13.36 0.06
CA TRP A 86 -15.02 11.92 0.38
C TRP A 86 -16.35 11.35 0.88
N GLN A 87 -17.07 12.05 1.76
CA GLN A 87 -18.35 11.57 2.27
C GLN A 87 -19.41 11.44 1.16
N GLU A 88 -19.45 12.40 0.23
CA GLU A 88 -20.36 12.40 -0.92
C GLU A 88 -20.06 11.24 -1.87
N MET A 89 -18.78 10.89 -2.05
CA MET A 89 -18.34 9.70 -2.79
C MET A 89 -18.81 8.40 -2.09
N CYS A 90 -18.71 8.33 -0.76
CA CYS A 90 -19.19 7.17 0.00
C CYS A 90 -20.71 6.99 -0.14
N ILE A 91 -21.51 8.07 -0.04
CA ILE A 91 -22.96 7.97 -0.22
C ILE A 91 -23.33 7.63 -1.67
N PHE A 92 -22.58 8.15 -2.65
CA PHE A 92 -22.77 7.77 -4.05
C PHE A 92 -22.57 6.25 -4.25
N LEU A 93 -21.46 5.69 -3.77
CA LEU A 93 -21.19 4.25 -3.91
C LEU A 93 -22.13 3.37 -3.08
N GLN A 94 -22.56 3.83 -1.90
CA GLN A 94 -23.58 3.13 -1.12
C GLN A 94 -24.92 3.06 -1.87
N ASN A 95 -25.29 4.13 -2.57
CA ASN A 95 -26.47 4.12 -3.44
C ASN A 95 -26.29 3.21 -4.65
N GLU A 96 -25.14 3.25 -5.33
CA GLU A 96 -24.85 2.33 -6.44
C GLU A 96 -24.89 0.86 -5.99
N LEU A 97 -24.28 0.54 -4.85
CA LEU A 97 -24.29 -0.79 -4.26
C LEU A 97 -25.72 -1.29 -4.04
N ARG A 98 -26.57 -0.47 -3.41
CA ARG A 98 -27.96 -0.82 -3.13
C ARG A 98 -28.81 -0.90 -4.41
N ASP A 99 -28.79 0.14 -5.23
CA ASP A 99 -29.78 0.36 -6.29
C ASP A 99 -29.43 -0.36 -7.58
N ARG A 100 -28.13 -0.49 -7.90
CA ARG A 100 -27.64 -1.07 -9.16
C ARG A 100 -27.09 -2.48 -8.99
N PHE A 101 -26.40 -2.75 -7.89
CA PHE A 101 -25.73 -4.05 -7.66
C PHE A 101 -26.46 -4.93 -6.63
N GLY A 102 -27.58 -4.46 -6.06
CA GLY A 102 -28.41 -5.27 -5.16
C GLY A 102 -27.71 -5.70 -3.87
N GLY A 103 -26.70 -4.95 -3.42
CA GLY A 103 -25.87 -5.29 -2.26
C GLY A 103 -24.67 -6.18 -2.56
N ASP A 104 -24.37 -6.51 -3.82
CA ASP A 104 -23.19 -7.30 -4.20
C ASP A 104 -21.92 -6.42 -4.24
N GLU A 105 -21.06 -6.60 -3.25
CA GLU A 105 -19.82 -5.83 -3.08
C GLU A 105 -18.79 -6.18 -4.17
N ASP A 106 -18.78 -7.44 -4.62
CA ASP A 106 -17.85 -7.89 -5.65
C ASP A 106 -18.21 -7.27 -7.00
N GLU A 107 -19.50 -7.14 -7.32
CA GLU A 107 -19.98 -6.42 -8.50
C GLU A 107 -19.64 -4.92 -8.44
N LEU A 108 -19.76 -4.29 -7.27
CA LEU A 108 -19.35 -2.90 -7.07
C LEU A 108 -17.84 -2.72 -7.34
N VAL A 109 -17.01 -3.62 -6.79
CA VAL A 109 -15.55 -3.62 -7.03
C VAL A 109 -15.24 -3.83 -8.52
N ARG A 110 -15.87 -4.81 -9.18
CA ARG A 110 -15.73 -5.05 -10.62
C ARG A 110 -16.09 -3.82 -11.45
N ALA A 111 -17.11 -3.06 -11.05
CA ALA A 111 -17.56 -1.89 -11.78
C ALA A 111 -16.64 -0.67 -11.62
N TYR A 112 -16.07 -0.44 -10.43
CA TYR A 112 -15.37 0.82 -10.11
C TYR A 112 -13.85 0.69 -10.00
N ALA A 113 -13.33 -0.40 -9.43
CA ALA A 113 -11.90 -0.55 -9.17
C ALA A 113 -11.03 -0.45 -10.44
N PRO A 114 -11.37 -1.05 -11.61
CA PRO A 114 -10.51 -1.01 -12.79
C PRO A 114 -10.09 0.40 -13.23
N ALA A 115 -10.98 1.38 -13.12
CA ALA A 115 -10.70 2.77 -13.49
C ALA A 115 -9.85 3.52 -12.44
N LEU A 116 -9.72 2.96 -11.24
CA LEU A 116 -9.00 3.55 -10.11
C LEU A 116 -7.61 2.92 -9.89
N LEU A 117 -7.40 1.66 -10.28
CA LEU A 117 -6.12 0.96 -10.12
C LEU A 117 -4.90 1.73 -10.65
N PRO A 118 -4.96 2.48 -11.77
CA PRO A 118 -3.82 3.27 -12.22
C PRO A 118 -3.36 4.33 -11.21
N GLY A 119 -4.23 4.75 -10.28
CA GLY A 119 -3.95 5.74 -9.23
C GLY A 119 -3.57 5.15 -7.87
N MET A 120 -3.14 3.87 -7.83
CA MET A 120 -2.87 3.16 -6.58
C MET A 120 -1.70 3.73 -5.75
N ALA A 121 -0.87 4.64 -6.29
CA ALA A 121 0.20 5.28 -5.52
C ALA A 121 -0.31 6.39 -4.58
N GLY A 122 -1.58 6.75 -4.71
CA GLY A 122 -2.30 7.70 -3.87
C GLY A 122 -2.16 7.44 -2.38
N ALA A 123 -1.95 8.50 -1.61
CA ALA A 123 -1.75 8.47 -0.16
C ALA A 123 -0.85 7.29 0.28
N LEU A 124 0.35 7.14 -0.27
CA LEU A 124 1.24 5.99 0.01
C LEU A 124 0.54 4.63 -0.08
N THR A 125 -0.25 4.43 -1.13
CA THR A 125 -0.98 3.19 -1.43
C THR A 125 -2.13 2.85 -0.48
N HIS A 126 -2.52 3.76 0.41
CA HIS A 126 -3.56 3.48 1.39
C HIS A 126 -4.93 3.18 0.79
N GLY A 127 -5.28 3.79 -0.35
CA GLY A 127 -6.53 3.45 -1.02
C GLY A 127 -6.61 1.97 -1.41
N ILE A 128 -5.54 1.42 -2.02
CA ILE A 128 -5.54 0.01 -2.46
C ILE A 128 -5.39 -0.96 -1.27
N ILE A 129 -4.64 -0.57 -0.24
CA ILE A 129 -4.60 -1.29 1.03
C ILE A 129 -6.01 -1.38 1.61
N HIS A 130 -6.71 -0.24 1.76
CA HIS A 130 -8.03 -0.20 2.37
C HIS A 130 -9.06 -1.02 1.60
N LEU A 131 -9.11 -0.87 0.28
CA LEU A 131 -10.04 -1.65 -0.55
C LEU A 131 -9.75 -3.15 -0.49
N GLY A 132 -8.50 -3.56 -0.64
CA GLY A 132 -8.18 -4.99 -0.62
C GLY A 132 -8.41 -5.66 0.74
N TRP A 133 -8.21 -4.91 1.83
CA TRP A 133 -8.54 -5.37 3.17
C TRP A 133 -10.05 -5.44 3.41
N ALA A 134 -10.82 -4.52 2.82
CA ALA A 134 -12.28 -4.61 2.83
C ALA A 134 -12.78 -5.89 2.12
N VAL A 135 -12.19 -6.22 0.97
CA VAL A 135 -12.47 -7.45 0.22
C VAL A 135 -12.10 -8.70 1.03
N ASP A 136 -10.91 -8.72 1.65
CA ASP A 136 -10.47 -9.80 2.52
C ASP A 136 -11.45 -10.03 3.69
N ALA A 137 -11.83 -8.96 4.38
CA ALA A 137 -12.75 -9.02 5.52
C ALA A 137 -14.23 -9.18 5.14
N LYS A 138 -14.59 -9.06 3.85
CA LYS A 138 -15.97 -8.98 3.36
C LYS A 138 -16.79 -7.91 4.09
N SER A 139 -16.24 -6.70 4.13
CA SER A 139 -16.87 -5.57 4.80
C SER A 139 -17.50 -4.63 3.78
N GLU A 140 -18.84 -4.60 3.77
CA GLU A 140 -19.64 -3.74 2.89
C GLU A 140 -19.22 -2.27 2.97
N TRP A 141 -19.22 -1.72 4.18
CA TRP A 141 -18.91 -0.31 4.40
C TRP A 141 -17.47 0.01 4.04
N MET A 142 -16.52 -0.84 4.44
CA MET A 142 -15.11 -0.62 4.14
C MET A 142 -14.82 -0.75 2.63
N THR A 143 -15.64 -1.49 1.89
CA THR A 143 -15.54 -1.57 0.42
C THR A 143 -15.95 -0.25 -0.22
N VAL A 144 -17.03 0.36 0.28
CA VAL A 144 -17.47 1.71 -0.10
C VAL A 144 -16.40 2.75 0.25
N GLU A 145 -15.83 2.70 1.45
CA GLU A 145 -14.74 3.59 1.87
C GLU A 145 -13.50 3.42 0.99
N GLY A 146 -13.10 2.19 0.69
CA GLY A 146 -11.89 1.87 -0.07
C GLY A 146 -11.95 2.34 -1.53
N LEU A 147 -13.07 2.12 -2.20
CA LEU A 147 -13.29 2.64 -3.55
C LEU A 147 -13.33 4.18 -3.57
N SER A 148 -14.02 4.78 -2.59
CA SER A 148 -14.04 6.25 -2.43
C SER A 148 -12.65 6.79 -2.16
N TYR A 149 -11.85 6.08 -1.35
CA TYR A 149 -10.52 6.52 -0.98
C TYR A 149 -9.55 6.43 -2.15
N LEU A 150 -9.58 5.35 -2.93
CA LEU A 150 -8.79 5.22 -4.16
C LEU A 150 -9.10 6.33 -5.17
N ASN A 151 -10.36 6.77 -5.25
CA ASN A 151 -10.73 7.91 -6.07
C ASN A 151 -10.22 9.24 -5.46
N TYR A 152 -10.48 9.45 -4.18
CA TYR A 152 -10.09 10.63 -3.40
C TYR A 152 -8.59 10.92 -3.49
N CYS A 153 -7.74 9.91 -3.28
CA CYS A 153 -6.28 10.06 -3.27
C CYS A 153 -5.60 9.68 -4.59
N PHE A 154 -6.36 9.43 -5.67
CA PHE A 154 -5.84 8.92 -6.95
C PHE A 154 -4.54 9.62 -7.39
N LEU A 155 -3.45 8.86 -7.44
CA LEU A 155 -2.15 9.32 -7.92
C LEU A 155 -1.41 8.16 -8.58
N GLY A 156 -0.88 8.38 -9.77
CA GLY A 156 -0.23 7.32 -10.54
C GLY A 156 0.70 7.86 -11.60
N LEU A 157 1.49 6.95 -12.17
CA LEU A 157 2.31 7.23 -13.34
C LEU A 157 1.48 7.07 -14.63
N ASP A 158 1.89 7.77 -15.68
CA ASP A 158 1.29 7.62 -17.01
C ASP A 158 1.61 6.23 -17.58
N THR A 159 0.60 5.38 -17.68
CA THR A 159 0.71 3.98 -18.08
C THR A 159 1.21 3.82 -19.52
N ASN A 160 1.08 4.86 -20.37
CA ASN A 160 1.63 4.86 -21.73
C ASN A 160 3.16 4.94 -21.75
N LYS A 161 3.79 5.31 -20.62
CA LYS A 161 5.24 5.29 -20.48
C LYS A 161 5.79 3.89 -20.20
N ILE A 162 4.96 2.96 -19.73
CA ILE A 162 5.38 1.58 -19.44
C ILE A 162 5.65 0.85 -20.75
N ARG A 163 6.85 0.28 -20.88
CA ARG A 163 7.29 -0.44 -22.08
C ARG A 163 7.95 -1.75 -21.70
N VAL A 164 7.63 -2.80 -22.45
CA VAL A 164 8.34 -4.08 -22.38
C VAL A 164 9.54 -3.99 -23.32
N ASN A 165 10.75 -4.25 -22.85
CA ASN A 165 11.95 -4.19 -23.69
C ASN A 165 13.04 -5.19 -23.23
N ASP A 166 13.21 -6.26 -24.00
CA ASP A 166 14.20 -7.32 -23.74
C ASP A 166 15.64 -6.92 -23.99
N GLU A 167 15.87 -5.97 -24.91
CA GLU A 167 17.23 -5.50 -25.18
C GLU A 167 17.78 -4.72 -24.00
N PHE A 168 16.90 -4.08 -23.23
CA PHE A 168 17.24 -3.30 -22.03
C PHE A 168 17.13 -4.12 -20.74
N CYS A 169 16.31 -5.18 -20.71
CA CYS A 169 16.05 -5.99 -19.52
C CYS A 169 16.03 -7.48 -19.86
N SER A 170 17.16 -8.17 -19.65
CA SER A 170 17.28 -9.62 -19.90
C SER A 170 17.02 -10.48 -18.66
N GLU A 171 16.61 -9.86 -17.55
CA GLU A 171 16.38 -10.56 -16.28
C GLU A 171 15.19 -11.50 -16.36
N LYS A 172 15.29 -12.61 -15.62
CA LYS A 172 14.29 -13.68 -15.59
C LYS A 172 13.39 -13.61 -14.37
N THR A 173 13.76 -12.84 -13.34
CA THR A 173 13.00 -12.73 -12.10
C THR A 173 12.91 -11.27 -11.62
N PRO A 174 11.91 -10.93 -10.79
CA PRO A 174 11.80 -9.58 -10.24
C PRO A 174 13.00 -9.18 -9.38
N LEU A 175 13.58 -10.14 -8.65
CA LEU A 175 14.77 -9.93 -7.83
C LEU A 175 15.99 -9.57 -8.69
N GLU A 176 16.24 -10.28 -9.78
CA GLU A 176 17.33 -9.95 -10.71
C GLU A 176 17.17 -8.52 -11.25
N SER A 177 15.93 -8.11 -11.54
CA SER A 177 15.67 -6.74 -12.00
C SER A 177 15.90 -5.71 -10.90
N LEU A 178 15.52 -5.97 -9.65
CA LEU A 178 15.86 -5.06 -8.54
C LEU A 178 17.36 -4.96 -8.31
N ILE A 179 18.11 -6.06 -8.44
CA ILE A 179 19.58 -6.05 -8.36
C ILE A 179 20.17 -5.19 -9.48
N ARG A 180 19.70 -5.34 -10.73
CA ARG A 180 20.13 -4.46 -11.84
C ARG A 180 19.82 -2.99 -11.53
N ILE A 181 18.59 -2.69 -11.08
CA ILE A 181 18.18 -1.32 -10.79
C ILE A 181 19.04 -0.72 -9.68
N ALA A 182 19.35 -1.48 -8.63
CA ALA A 182 20.25 -1.04 -7.55
C ALA A 182 21.66 -0.72 -8.09
N ARG A 183 22.22 -1.54 -8.99
CA ARG A 183 23.51 -1.24 -9.65
C ARG A 183 23.44 0.03 -10.49
N MET A 184 22.43 0.16 -11.34
CA MET A 184 22.25 1.35 -12.18
C MET A 184 22.06 2.62 -11.34
N TRP A 185 21.34 2.51 -10.22
CA TRP A 185 21.11 3.60 -9.30
C TRP A 185 22.43 4.21 -8.79
N GLU A 186 23.36 3.35 -8.39
CA GLU A 186 24.69 3.72 -7.92
C GLU A 186 25.60 4.17 -9.08
N GLU A 187 25.76 3.35 -10.11
CA GLU A 187 26.70 3.56 -11.22
C GLU A 187 26.37 4.82 -12.05
N GLN A 188 25.09 5.11 -12.25
CA GLN A 188 24.63 6.26 -13.03
C GLN A 188 24.29 7.48 -12.16
N GLY A 189 24.43 7.37 -10.84
CA GLY A 189 24.14 8.44 -9.89
C GLY A 189 22.70 8.95 -9.99
N LEU A 190 21.72 8.05 -10.11
CA LEU A 190 20.31 8.38 -10.41
C LEU A 190 19.65 9.27 -9.35
N ALA A 191 20.12 9.23 -8.10
CA ALA A 191 19.71 10.18 -7.07
C ALA A 191 19.89 11.65 -7.50
N ASN A 192 20.98 11.96 -8.21
CA ASN A 192 21.28 13.31 -8.68
C ASN A 192 20.74 13.54 -10.10
N THR A 193 20.99 12.61 -11.01
CA THR A 193 20.68 12.79 -12.45
C THR A 193 19.19 12.71 -12.74
N TRP A 194 18.45 11.89 -11.98
CA TRP A 194 16.99 11.79 -12.10
C TRP A 194 16.28 12.52 -10.97
N ILE A 195 16.51 12.15 -9.70
CA ILE A 195 15.64 12.60 -8.61
C ILE A 195 15.84 14.07 -8.28
N ALA A 196 17.07 14.54 -8.07
CA ALA A 196 17.31 15.96 -7.84
C ALA A 196 16.83 16.83 -9.02
N SER A 197 17.03 16.35 -10.26
CA SER A 197 16.52 17.03 -11.46
C SER A 197 15.01 17.19 -11.43
N VAL A 198 14.26 16.09 -11.24
CA VAL A 198 12.80 16.09 -11.23
C VAL A 198 12.25 16.92 -10.07
N LYS A 199 12.79 16.77 -8.85
CA LYS A 199 12.32 17.51 -7.67
C LYS A 199 12.47 19.03 -7.83
N SER A 200 13.48 19.49 -8.57
CA SER A 200 13.73 20.91 -8.82
C SER A 200 12.80 21.57 -9.86
N LYS A 201 12.13 20.76 -10.71
CA LYS A 201 11.25 21.28 -11.78
C LYS A 201 9.88 21.73 -11.30
N TYR A 202 9.42 21.22 -10.16
CA TYR A 202 8.04 21.39 -9.69
C TYR A 202 8.00 22.21 -8.40
N GLY A 203 7.25 23.32 -8.43
CA GLY A 203 6.94 24.15 -7.28
C GLY A 203 5.68 23.68 -6.54
N GLU A 204 5.28 24.41 -5.50
CA GLU A 204 4.10 24.11 -4.67
C GLU A 204 2.76 24.21 -5.43
N ASP A 205 2.76 24.79 -6.63
CA ASP A 205 1.62 24.81 -7.55
C ASP A 205 1.33 23.44 -8.18
N PHE A 206 2.32 22.54 -8.20
CA PHE A 206 2.15 21.17 -8.64
C PHE A 206 1.65 20.30 -7.48
N HIS A 207 0.42 19.80 -7.55
CA HIS A 207 -0.23 19.05 -6.46
C HIS A 207 -0.17 19.79 -5.11
N SER A 208 -0.73 21.00 -5.05
CA SER A 208 -0.77 21.83 -3.85
C SER A 208 -1.40 21.13 -2.64
N GLU A 209 -2.36 20.24 -2.89
CA GLU A 209 -3.03 19.41 -1.89
C GLU A 209 -2.10 18.38 -1.24
N LEU A 210 -0.97 18.04 -1.88
CA LEU A 210 0.02 17.09 -1.35
C LEU A 210 1.17 17.79 -0.61
N VAL A 211 1.33 19.11 -0.72
CA VAL A 211 2.42 19.86 -0.06
C VAL A 211 2.48 19.57 1.46
N PRO A 212 1.36 19.54 2.20
CA PRO A 212 1.38 19.17 3.63
C PRO A 212 1.87 17.74 3.90
N ALA A 213 1.74 16.84 2.93
CA ALA A 213 2.12 15.43 3.04
C ALA A 213 3.61 15.18 2.76
N GLY A 214 4.38 16.21 2.41
CA GLY A 214 5.84 16.18 2.28
C GLY A 214 6.35 15.10 1.31
N PHE A 215 6.54 13.88 1.81
CA PHE A 215 7.00 12.73 1.03
C PHE A 215 6.06 12.37 -0.13
N GLN A 216 4.74 12.39 0.08
CA GLN A 216 3.78 12.05 -0.99
C GLN A 216 3.86 13.04 -2.17
N TRP A 217 4.12 14.32 -1.88
CA TRP A 217 4.34 15.33 -2.90
C TRP A 217 5.63 15.08 -3.69
N GLU A 218 6.71 14.70 -3.01
CA GLU A 218 7.95 14.29 -3.66
C GLU A 218 7.77 13.06 -4.56
N LEU A 219 6.98 12.08 -4.11
CA LEU A 219 6.61 10.93 -4.92
C LEU A 219 5.79 11.32 -6.16
N ALA A 220 4.84 12.25 -6.03
CA ALA A 220 4.04 12.74 -7.16
C ALA A 220 4.91 13.33 -8.29
N LYS A 221 5.98 14.06 -7.94
CA LYS A 221 6.95 14.59 -8.92
C LYS A 221 7.66 13.47 -9.67
N VAL A 222 8.11 12.44 -8.95
CA VAL A 222 8.78 11.27 -9.53
C VAL A 222 7.83 10.46 -10.42
N LEU A 223 6.58 10.27 -10.03
CA LEU A 223 5.56 9.58 -10.83
C LEU A 223 5.18 10.36 -12.10
N ARG A 224 5.27 11.69 -12.08
CA ARG A 224 5.02 12.55 -13.24
C ARG A 224 6.10 12.39 -14.31
N GLU A 225 7.36 12.33 -13.89
CA GLU A 225 8.54 12.15 -14.74
C GLU A 225 9.35 10.91 -14.31
N PRO A 226 8.82 9.70 -14.52
CA PRO A 226 9.53 8.49 -14.17
C PRO A 226 10.69 8.28 -15.15
N HIS A 227 11.83 7.80 -14.64
CA HIS A 227 12.97 7.43 -15.47
C HIS A 227 12.70 6.11 -16.20
N GLU A 228 13.41 5.87 -17.30
CA GLU A 228 13.29 4.64 -18.09
C GLU A 228 13.60 3.38 -17.27
N VAL A 229 14.45 3.50 -16.24
CA VAL A 229 14.75 2.41 -15.29
C VAL A 229 13.51 1.90 -14.54
N ALA A 230 12.53 2.79 -14.31
CA ALA A 230 11.29 2.44 -13.63
C ALA A 230 10.20 1.98 -14.60
N THR A 231 10.19 2.50 -15.83
CA THR A 231 9.11 2.29 -16.82
C THR A 231 9.42 1.23 -17.87
N THR A 232 10.68 0.81 -17.97
CA THR A 232 11.07 -0.33 -18.80
C THR A 232 10.95 -1.60 -17.99
N VAL A 233 9.91 -2.39 -18.29
CA VAL A 233 9.61 -3.62 -17.56
C VAL A 233 10.18 -4.85 -18.28
N PRO A 234 10.71 -5.84 -17.56
CA PRO A 234 11.27 -7.06 -18.14
C PRO A 234 10.19 -8.07 -18.58
N ASN A 235 10.50 -8.98 -19.49
CA ASN A 235 9.56 -9.98 -19.98
C ASN A 235 8.98 -10.93 -18.92
N TRP A 236 9.67 -11.15 -17.79
CA TRP A 236 9.14 -12.03 -16.75
C TRP A 236 7.75 -11.57 -16.26
N ILE A 237 7.43 -10.28 -16.33
CA ILE A 237 6.11 -9.78 -15.92
C ILE A 237 5.02 -10.05 -16.97
N VAL A 238 5.43 -10.37 -18.20
CA VAL A 238 4.55 -10.66 -19.34
C VAL A 238 4.35 -12.17 -19.50
N ASP A 239 5.42 -12.94 -19.41
CA ASP A 239 5.44 -14.33 -19.83
C ASP A 239 5.16 -15.31 -18.67
N THR A 240 5.43 -14.89 -17.43
CA THR A 240 5.26 -15.76 -16.26
C THR A 240 3.77 -16.00 -15.99
N PRO A 241 3.34 -17.24 -15.69
CA PRO A 241 1.99 -17.53 -15.20
C PRO A 241 1.66 -16.69 -13.97
N LEU A 242 0.45 -16.14 -13.89
CA LEU A 242 0.07 -15.21 -12.81
C LEU A 242 0.26 -15.82 -11.41
N SER A 243 -0.03 -17.11 -11.24
CA SER A 243 0.17 -17.83 -9.97
C SER A 243 1.63 -17.79 -9.48
N VAL A 244 2.59 -17.93 -10.40
CA VAL A 244 4.03 -17.87 -10.11
C VAL A 244 4.47 -16.41 -9.95
N LEU A 245 3.93 -15.50 -10.76
CA LEU A 245 4.25 -14.08 -10.74
C LEU A 245 3.92 -13.44 -9.38
N TRP A 246 2.77 -13.76 -8.80
CA TRP A 246 2.38 -13.30 -7.47
C TRP A 246 3.40 -13.73 -6.41
N GLU A 247 3.75 -15.02 -6.38
CA GLU A 247 4.75 -15.55 -5.45
C GLU A 247 6.09 -14.84 -5.60
N TRP A 248 6.57 -14.66 -6.83
CA TRP A 248 7.83 -13.99 -7.11
C TRP A 248 7.83 -12.54 -6.63
N LEU A 249 6.75 -11.80 -6.86
CA LEU A 249 6.62 -10.43 -6.40
C LEU A 249 6.58 -10.35 -4.87
N TYR A 250 5.78 -11.17 -4.19
CA TYR A 250 5.75 -11.19 -2.72
C TYR A 250 7.12 -11.50 -2.12
N ARG A 251 7.80 -12.56 -2.58
CA ARG A 251 9.14 -12.91 -2.11
C ARG A 251 10.13 -11.78 -2.37
N THR A 252 10.06 -11.14 -3.54
CA THR A 252 10.98 -10.05 -3.91
C THR A 252 10.76 -8.80 -3.03
N VAL A 253 9.51 -8.39 -2.79
CA VAL A 253 9.22 -7.24 -1.92
C VAL A 253 9.61 -7.53 -0.47
N VAL A 254 9.45 -8.78 -0.01
CA VAL A 254 9.94 -9.21 1.32
C VAL A 254 11.47 -9.20 1.39
N LEU A 255 12.18 -9.69 0.38
CA LEU A 255 13.64 -9.59 0.33
C LEU A 255 14.11 -8.13 0.34
N LEU A 256 13.42 -7.27 -0.40
CA LEU A 256 13.67 -5.83 -0.37
C LEU A 256 13.46 -5.25 1.03
N TYR A 257 12.40 -5.66 1.75
CA TYR A 257 12.13 -5.24 3.13
C TYR A 257 13.28 -5.63 4.05
N LEU A 258 13.68 -6.91 4.02
CA LEU A 258 14.77 -7.45 4.83
C LEU A 258 16.14 -6.84 4.49
N ALA A 259 16.36 -6.48 3.22
CA ALA A 259 17.56 -5.78 2.76
C ALA A 259 17.58 -4.29 3.15
N SER A 260 16.44 -3.75 3.62
CA SER A 260 16.26 -2.34 3.97
C SER A 260 16.10 -2.08 5.48
N ILE A 261 16.34 -3.11 6.30
CA ILE A 261 16.39 -2.98 7.77
C ILE A 261 17.53 -2.03 8.14
N ASP A 262 17.24 -1.07 9.02
CA ASP A 262 18.23 -0.08 9.48
C ASP A 262 19.26 -0.68 10.46
N ALA A 263 20.24 0.14 10.87
CA ALA A 263 21.31 -0.30 11.76
C ALA A 263 20.81 -0.67 13.17
N GLU A 264 19.66 -0.13 13.57
CA GLU A 264 18.97 -0.37 14.83
C GLU A 264 18.05 -1.61 14.78
N GLY A 265 17.89 -2.23 13.60
CA GLY A 265 17.09 -3.43 13.39
C GLY A 265 15.61 -3.14 13.08
N ASN A 266 15.23 -1.89 12.78
CA ASN A 266 13.88 -1.55 12.39
C ASN A 266 13.66 -1.79 10.89
N GLY A 267 12.50 -2.35 10.55
CA GLY A 267 12.08 -2.53 9.17
C GLY A 267 11.76 -1.21 8.48
N ASN A 268 11.79 -1.24 7.14
CA ASN A 268 11.53 -0.05 6.34
C ASN A 268 10.03 0.19 6.14
N PHE A 269 9.53 1.26 6.76
CA PHE A 269 8.13 1.69 6.66
C PHE A 269 7.59 1.74 5.22
N LEU A 270 8.34 2.30 4.26
CA LEU A 270 7.87 2.45 2.88
C LEU A 270 7.77 1.09 2.17
N VAL A 271 8.72 0.19 2.41
CA VAL A 271 8.68 -1.15 1.82
C VAL A 271 7.59 -2.01 2.46
N LEU A 272 7.28 -1.82 3.73
CA LEU A 272 6.10 -2.43 4.37
C LEU A 272 4.80 -2.04 3.66
N HIS A 273 4.67 -0.78 3.24
CA HIS A 273 3.53 -0.34 2.43
C HIS A 273 3.47 -1.07 1.10
N ALA A 274 4.60 -1.34 0.46
CA ALA A 274 4.63 -2.16 -0.75
C ALA A 274 4.15 -3.60 -0.50
N ILE A 275 4.51 -4.23 0.62
CA ILE A 275 4.01 -5.58 0.99
C ILE A 275 2.49 -5.57 1.17
N THR A 276 2.00 -4.63 1.99
CA THR A 276 0.57 -4.56 2.36
C THR A 276 -0.32 -4.07 1.22
N SER A 277 0.19 -3.24 0.31
CA SER A 277 -0.51 -2.85 -0.92
C SER A 277 -0.51 -3.93 -1.97
N LEU A 278 0.55 -4.75 -2.08
CA LEU A 278 0.54 -5.93 -2.94
C LEU A 278 -0.51 -6.94 -2.47
N TRP A 279 -0.64 -7.12 -1.15
CA TRP A 279 -1.74 -7.88 -0.55
C TRP A 279 -3.11 -7.31 -0.94
N GLY A 280 -3.29 -6.00 -0.78
CA GLY A 280 -4.56 -5.36 -1.15
C GLY A 280 -4.88 -5.52 -2.64
N LEU A 281 -3.89 -5.34 -3.51
CA LEU A 281 -4.02 -5.48 -4.95
C LEU A 281 -4.37 -6.90 -5.38
N ASP A 282 -3.75 -7.92 -4.77
CA ASP A 282 -4.05 -9.35 -5.00
C ASP A 282 -5.53 -9.66 -4.68
N HIS A 283 -6.04 -9.19 -3.56
CA HIS A 283 -7.44 -9.38 -3.19
C HIS A 283 -8.41 -8.69 -4.15
N VAL A 284 -8.14 -7.43 -4.53
CA VAL A 284 -8.99 -6.71 -5.48
C VAL A 284 -8.99 -7.36 -6.86
N LEU A 285 -7.82 -7.77 -7.37
CA LEU A 285 -7.72 -8.38 -8.69
C LEU A 285 -8.34 -9.78 -8.76
N ARG A 286 -8.36 -10.54 -7.66
CA ARG A 286 -9.11 -11.81 -7.57
C ARG A 286 -10.61 -11.61 -7.70
N VAL A 287 -11.15 -10.52 -7.17
CA VAL A 287 -12.57 -10.17 -7.32
C VAL A 287 -12.88 -9.73 -8.75
N ILE A 288 -11.94 -9.01 -9.38
CA ILE A 288 -12.11 -8.58 -10.77
C ILE A 288 -12.01 -9.75 -11.75
N ASP A 289 -11.14 -10.72 -11.48
CA ASP A 289 -10.95 -11.95 -12.26
C ASP A 289 -10.67 -11.69 -13.76
N ASP A 290 -9.77 -10.73 -14.02
CA ASP A 290 -9.29 -10.39 -15.37
C ASP A 290 -7.75 -10.47 -15.41
N ASP A 291 -7.23 -11.50 -16.10
CA ASP A 291 -5.80 -11.74 -16.24
C ASP A 291 -5.04 -10.59 -16.93
N ALA A 292 -5.65 -9.94 -17.92
CA ALA A 292 -5.02 -8.86 -18.66
C ALA A 292 -4.93 -7.58 -17.82
N LEU A 293 -6.00 -7.26 -17.09
CA LEU A 293 -5.98 -6.16 -16.11
C LEU A 293 -5.03 -6.47 -14.96
N THR A 294 -5.00 -7.71 -14.48
CA THR A 294 -4.08 -8.16 -13.43
C THR A 294 -2.64 -7.90 -13.84
N ARG A 295 -2.26 -8.36 -15.03
CA ARG A 295 -0.89 -8.18 -15.55
C ARG A 295 -0.52 -6.70 -15.72
N LYS A 296 -1.43 -5.87 -16.24
CA LYS A 296 -1.23 -4.41 -16.33
C LYS A 296 -1.07 -3.75 -14.96
N SER A 297 -1.85 -4.18 -13.98
CA SER A 297 -1.81 -3.65 -12.62
C SER A 297 -0.51 -4.05 -11.91
N LEU A 298 0.00 -5.26 -12.15
CA LEU A 298 1.30 -5.70 -11.64
C LEU A 298 2.47 -4.94 -12.28
N GLN A 299 2.38 -4.62 -13.58
CA GLN A 299 3.35 -3.72 -14.23
C GLN A 299 3.36 -2.34 -13.59
N GLN A 300 2.18 -1.76 -13.36
CA GLN A 300 2.04 -0.47 -12.68
C GLN A 300 2.59 -0.52 -11.25
N PHE A 301 2.26 -1.56 -10.49
CA PHE A 301 2.78 -1.78 -9.14
C PHE A 301 4.31 -1.85 -9.13
N TYR A 302 4.91 -2.60 -10.06
CA TYR A 302 6.36 -2.70 -10.19
C TYR A 302 7.01 -1.34 -10.49
N CYS A 303 6.51 -0.61 -11.50
CA CYS A 303 7.02 0.71 -11.83
C CYS A 303 6.88 1.69 -10.64
N MET A 304 5.73 1.65 -9.96
CA MET A 304 5.46 2.44 -8.77
C MET A 304 6.43 2.12 -7.64
N LEU A 305 6.74 0.84 -7.39
CA LEU A 305 7.71 0.42 -6.37
C LEU A 305 9.09 1.02 -6.63
N VAL A 306 9.55 1.00 -7.89
CA VAL A 306 10.83 1.63 -8.28
C VAL A 306 10.78 3.14 -8.03
N CYS A 307 9.69 3.82 -8.41
CA CYS A 307 9.51 5.25 -8.13
C CYS A 307 9.46 5.57 -6.64
N LEU A 308 8.78 4.74 -5.83
CA LEU A 308 8.66 4.90 -4.37
C LEU A 308 10.04 4.84 -3.69
N LEU A 309 10.83 3.81 -4.02
CA LEU A 309 12.19 3.66 -3.52
C LEU A 309 13.08 4.82 -3.96
N SER A 310 12.94 5.27 -5.21
CA SER A 310 13.73 6.37 -5.76
C SER A 310 13.39 7.72 -5.12
N ALA A 311 12.12 7.94 -4.75
CA ALA A 311 11.70 9.18 -4.09
C ALA A 311 12.18 9.27 -2.63
N SER A 312 12.40 8.11 -1.99
CA SER A 312 12.88 7.95 -0.61
C SER A 312 14.31 8.49 -0.43
N THR A 313 14.59 9.04 0.75
CA THR A 313 15.95 9.44 1.13
C THR A 313 16.89 8.25 1.29
N ALA A 314 16.36 7.09 1.67
CA ALA A 314 17.14 5.86 1.80
C ALA A 314 17.52 5.26 0.43
N GLY A 315 16.74 5.55 -0.63
CA GLY A 315 16.96 4.98 -1.95
C GLY A 315 16.74 3.47 -1.99
N PHE A 316 17.57 2.79 -2.79
CA PHE A 316 17.59 1.33 -2.91
C PHE A 316 18.62 0.72 -1.95
N PRO A 317 18.35 -0.46 -1.36
CA PRO A 317 19.41 -1.30 -0.84
C PRO A 317 20.42 -1.61 -1.95
N SER A 318 21.71 -1.74 -1.58
CA SER A 318 22.74 -2.04 -2.55
C SER A 318 22.50 -3.39 -3.24
N ALA A 319 23.03 -3.55 -4.45
CA ALA A 319 22.93 -4.79 -5.20
C ALA A 319 23.54 -5.99 -4.44
N ASP A 320 24.61 -5.74 -3.68
CA ASP A 320 25.26 -6.74 -2.84
C ASP A 320 24.38 -7.12 -1.64
N THR A 321 23.76 -6.14 -0.98
CA THR A 321 22.83 -6.40 0.14
C THR A 321 21.64 -7.25 -0.32
N LEU A 322 21.06 -6.92 -1.47
CA LEU A 322 19.97 -7.71 -2.05
C LEU A 322 20.40 -9.14 -2.38
N SER A 323 21.59 -9.31 -2.95
CA SER A 323 22.14 -10.63 -3.29
C SER A 323 22.39 -11.48 -2.05
N VAL A 324 22.98 -10.88 -1.01
CA VAL A 324 23.22 -11.56 0.29
C VAL A 324 21.91 -12.03 0.91
N LYS A 325 20.87 -11.18 0.92
CA LYS A 325 19.56 -11.56 1.46
C LYS A 325 18.89 -12.65 0.63
N ALA A 326 19.03 -12.60 -0.69
CA ALA A 326 18.53 -13.65 -1.56
C ALA A 326 19.18 -15.00 -1.25
N ASP A 327 20.50 -15.02 -1.04
CA ASP A 327 21.24 -16.24 -0.67
C ASP A 327 20.87 -16.75 0.73
N GLU A 328 20.74 -15.85 1.70
CA GLU A 328 20.36 -16.15 3.09
C GLU A 328 19.01 -16.88 3.17
N TYR A 329 18.05 -16.46 2.36
CA TYR A 329 16.71 -17.05 2.32
C TYR A 329 16.45 -17.91 1.08
N ALA A 330 17.48 -18.33 0.34
CA ALA A 330 17.32 -19.16 -0.86
C ALA A 330 16.67 -20.52 -0.54
N PHE A 331 16.97 -21.07 0.64
CA PHE A 331 16.46 -22.35 1.12
C PHE A 331 15.62 -22.14 2.38
N SER A 332 14.41 -22.69 2.42
CA SER A 332 13.65 -22.75 3.68
C SER A 332 14.35 -23.72 4.63
N SER A 333 14.94 -23.19 5.71
CA SER A 333 15.29 -24.05 6.84
C SER A 333 13.99 -24.61 7.43
N ARG A 334 13.96 -25.93 7.63
CA ARG A 334 12.77 -26.66 8.10
C ARG A 334 12.44 -26.45 9.59
N GLU A 335 13.10 -25.51 10.25
CA GLU A 335 12.67 -25.12 11.59
C GLU A 335 11.44 -24.24 11.45
N HIS A 336 10.28 -24.87 11.62
CA HIS A 336 9.01 -24.15 11.65
C HIS A 336 9.10 -23.08 12.74
N PRO A 337 8.95 -21.80 12.38
CA PRO A 337 9.00 -20.74 13.35
C PRO A 337 7.84 -20.87 14.32
N GLU A 338 8.06 -20.47 15.57
CA GLU A 338 6.99 -20.33 16.54
C GLU A 338 6.11 -19.13 16.18
N TRP A 339 5.25 -19.28 15.17
CA TRP A 339 4.29 -18.25 14.74
C TRP A 339 3.47 -17.72 15.90
N LYS A 340 3.16 -18.56 16.89
CA LYS A 340 2.50 -18.14 18.12
C LYS A 340 3.22 -16.98 18.82
N VAL A 341 4.55 -16.99 18.88
CA VAL A 341 5.33 -15.91 19.49
C VAL A 341 5.29 -14.63 18.63
N ILE A 342 5.33 -14.79 17.30
CA ILE A 342 5.24 -13.65 16.37
C ILE A 342 3.85 -13.01 16.44
N GLU A 343 2.80 -13.82 16.46
CA GLU A 343 1.41 -13.40 16.61
C GLU A 343 1.18 -12.72 17.97
N GLU A 344 1.63 -13.33 19.07
CA GLU A 344 1.54 -12.72 20.42
C GLU A 344 2.22 -11.35 20.47
N ARG A 345 3.39 -11.22 19.85
CA ARG A 345 4.08 -9.93 19.72
C ARG A 345 3.24 -8.95 18.89
N GLY A 346 2.72 -9.37 17.74
CA GLY A 346 1.84 -8.53 16.91
C GLY A 346 0.56 -8.08 17.62
N ILE A 347 -0.06 -8.95 18.43
CA ILE A 347 -1.25 -8.62 19.24
C ILE A 347 -0.94 -7.53 20.28
N SER A 348 0.30 -7.51 20.80
CA SER A 348 0.75 -6.53 21.79
C SER A 348 1.20 -5.19 21.21
N GLU A 349 1.30 -5.05 19.88
CA GLU A 349 1.77 -3.81 19.26
C GLU A 349 0.74 -2.68 19.31
N GLU A 350 1.25 -1.46 19.45
CA GLU A 350 0.50 -0.21 19.31
C GLU A 350 0.58 0.31 17.86
N GLU A 351 1.73 0.09 17.19
CA GLU A 351 1.98 0.47 15.80
C GLU A 351 1.23 -0.47 14.85
N GLU A 352 0.17 0.04 14.21
CA GLU A 352 -0.70 -0.71 13.31
C GLU A 352 0.04 -1.37 12.16
N HIS A 353 1.18 -0.79 11.72
CA HIS A 353 1.94 -1.29 10.59
C HIS A 353 2.52 -2.67 10.88
N ASN A 354 2.96 -2.89 12.12
CA ASN A 354 3.52 -4.15 12.57
C ASN A 354 2.45 -5.24 12.63
N ILE A 355 1.25 -4.91 13.14
CA ILE A 355 0.11 -5.84 13.19
C ILE A 355 -0.26 -6.31 11.78
N LYS A 356 -0.34 -5.38 10.82
CA LYS A 356 -0.64 -5.70 9.42
C LYS A 356 0.42 -6.61 8.81
N LEU A 357 1.69 -6.33 9.08
CA LEU A 357 2.81 -7.11 8.55
C LEU A 357 2.79 -8.55 9.06
N VAL A 358 2.52 -8.76 10.36
CA VAL A 358 2.41 -10.10 10.95
C VAL A 358 1.32 -10.91 10.27
N TYR A 359 0.11 -10.33 10.14
CA TYR A 359 -1.01 -10.98 9.46
C TYR A 359 -0.67 -11.37 8.02
N VAL A 360 -0.24 -10.40 7.20
CA VAL A 360 0.04 -10.61 5.78
C VAL A 360 1.15 -11.65 5.59
N CYS A 361 2.24 -11.56 6.36
CA CYS A 361 3.33 -12.52 6.27
C CYS A 361 2.90 -13.93 6.72
N HIS A 362 2.02 -14.07 7.72
CA HIS A 362 1.50 -15.38 8.12
C HIS A 362 0.66 -16.01 7.00
N GLU A 363 -0.21 -15.23 6.34
CA GLU A 363 -0.97 -15.73 5.19
C GLU A 363 -0.09 -16.11 4.01
N LEU A 364 0.92 -15.30 3.69
CA LEU A 364 1.88 -15.61 2.63
C LEU A 364 2.73 -16.84 2.95
N TRP A 365 3.14 -17.01 4.19
CA TRP A 365 3.85 -18.19 4.67
C TRP A 365 3.04 -19.47 4.45
N LYS A 366 1.75 -19.46 4.84
CA LYS A 366 0.83 -20.58 4.57
C LYS A 366 0.63 -20.81 3.07
N ARG A 367 0.50 -19.74 2.29
CA ARG A 367 0.18 -19.81 0.85
C ARG A 367 1.34 -20.32 -0.01
N TYR A 368 2.58 -19.95 0.31
CA TYR A 368 3.75 -20.18 -0.55
C TYR A 368 4.79 -21.11 0.06
N GLY A 369 4.35 -22.16 0.76
CA GLY A 369 5.21 -23.28 1.16
C GLY A 369 6.18 -22.96 2.28
N GLU A 370 5.74 -22.14 3.23
CA GLU A 370 6.42 -21.91 4.51
C GLU A 370 7.81 -21.28 4.41
N TRP A 371 8.02 -20.43 3.41
CA TRP A 371 9.29 -19.75 3.18
C TRP A 371 9.68 -18.83 4.36
N SER A 372 10.90 -19.01 4.88
CA SER A 372 11.39 -18.37 6.12
C SER A 372 11.48 -16.84 6.05
N GLY A 373 11.64 -16.27 4.85
CA GLY A 373 11.68 -14.82 4.67
C GLY A 373 10.41 -14.10 5.14
N PHE A 374 9.23 -14.73 5.02
CA PHE A 374 7.99 -14.17 5.56
C PHE A 374 8.02 -14.08 7.09
N CYS A 375 8.57 -15.09 7.75
CA CYS A 375 8.67 -15.15 9.20
C CYS A 375 9.66 -14.13 9.72
N GLU A 376 10.78 -13.94 9.02
CA GLU A 376 11.75 -12.92 9.39
C GLU A 376 11.16 -11.52 9.20
N ALA A 377 10.49 -11.25 8.09
CA ALA A 377 9.84 -9.95 7.88
C ALA A 377 8.81 -9.66 8.98
N ALA A 378 8.01 -10.66 9.38
CA ALA A 378 7.07 -10.55 10.48
C ALA A 378 7.73 -10.32 11.86
N ARG A 379 9.05 -10.49 11.99
CA ARG A 379 9.81 -10.18 13.24
C ARG A 379 10.50 -8.83 13.19
N SER A 380 10.82 -8.33 12.01
CA SER A 380 11.52 -7.06 11.83
C SER A 380 10.52 -5.91 11.81
N PHE A 381 10.07 -5.45 12.98
CA PHE A 381 9.07 -4.39 13.10
C PHE A 381 9.60 -3.01 12.67
N THR A 382 8.71 -2.18 12.16
CA THR A 382 8.99 -0.77 11.84
C THR A 382 8.62 0.12 13.02
N LEU A 383 9.20 1.31 13.04
CA LEU A 383 8.71 2.44 13.83
C LEU A 383 7.92 3.39 12.92
N THR A 384 7.03 4.20 13.49
CA THR A 384 6.34 5.26 12.77
C THR A 384 7.34 6.36 12.38
N PRO A 385 7.60 6.60 11.09
CA PRO A 385 8.47 7.70 10.68
C PRO A 385 7.74 9.05 10.74
N ASN A 386 8.49 10.13 10.89
CA ASN A 386 7.95 11.46 10.58
C ASN A 386 7.94 11.67 9.05
N ILE A 387 6.78 11.43 8.42
CA ILE A 387 6.57 11.60 6.98
C ILE A 387 6.03 12.99 6.60
N GLY A 388 5.71 13.82 7.59
CA GLY A 388 5.29 15.21 7.40
C GLY A 388 6.45 16.15 7.07
N PRO A 389 6.20 17.45 6.87
CA PRO A 389 7.24 18.44 6.64
C PRO A 389 8.26 18.45 7.80
N ARG A 390 9.53 18.76 7.49
CA ARG A 390 10.66 18.76 8.45
C ARG A 390 10.44 19.61 9.72
N ALA A 391 9.46 20.50 9.71
CA ALA A 391 9.02 21.31 10.84
C ALA A 391 7.53 21.10 11.11
N ALA A 392 7.08 19.86 11.25
CA ALA A 392 5.71 19.55 11.64
C ALA A 392 5.45 20.12 13.05
N VAL A 393 4.81 21.29 13.10
CA VAL A 393 4.10 21.75 14.29
C VAL A 393 2.74 21.06 14.22
N PHE A 394 2.65 19.91 14.87
CA PHE A 394 1.36 19.27 15.10
C PHE A 394 0.52 20.23 15.95
N LYS A 395 -0.53 20.83 15.36
CA LYS A 395 -1.50 21.58 16.15
C LYS A 395 -2.31 20.56 16.95
N ALA A 396 -2.22 20.68 18.27
CA ALA A 396 -2.99 19.90 19.22
C ALA A 396 -4.51 20.13 19.06
#